data_AF-A0A2P5DFF4-F1
#
_entry.id   AF-A0A2P5DFF4-F1
#
_cell.length_a   1.000
_cell.length_b   1.000
_cell.length_c   1.000
_cell.angle_alpha   90.00
_cell.angle_beta   90.00
_cell.angle_gamma   90.00
#
_symmetry.space_group_name_H-M   'P 1'
#
loop_
_entity.id
_entity.type
_entity.pdbx_description
1 polymer ?
#
loop_
_entity_poly.entity_id
_entity_poly.type
_entity_poly.pdbx_seq_one_letter_code
_entity_poly.pdbx_strand_id
1 'polypeptide(L)'
;MYLKKALWSEGISTEIGSTTEPDAELPSTAVAELVNSLTEQRVYREVTLALRSGLRDARAEFSFLRVRGLRRLLKFLRSVAESDSTIRLFSQTQSISELQVVPVLFQHSLKEPEDDNVANLDHIFGVEPMKITSPSTDSEVSLALRVLEGCCLLHRDSTVLAHQYKAIQVLMTILSTRGILEQGACLDALISIMMDSSANQMDFETCNGIEEVAELIRDKQVDENLRLKCGEFLLLIGHLNGRGRPPLASIQEDIRRLLGEKSASLIWAASQFGSTLDPEQRLTALHIQARRVLESLY
;
A
#
# COMPACT_ATOMS: atom_id res chain seq x y z
N MET A 1 -6.19 19.60 20.31
CA MET A 1 -4.72 19.82 20.32
C MET A 1 -4.28 20.13 18.91
N TYR A 2 -3.86 21.36 18.63
CA TYR A 2 -3.20 21.71 17.37
C TYR A 2 -1.84 21.03 17.35
N LEU A 3 -1.75 19.87 16.70
CA LEU A 3 -0.46 19.26 16.38
C LEU A 3 0.19 20.16 15.34
N LYS A 4 1.34 20.76 15.68
CA LYS A 4 2.20 21.46 14.70
C LYS A 4 2.35 20.57 13.47
N LYS A 5 2.28 21.18 12.28
CA LYS A 5 2.54 20.51 11.01
C LYS A 5 3.93 19.86 11.07
N ALA A 6 4.07 18.67 10.48
CA ALA A 6 5.35 17.98 10.51
C ALA A 6 6.39 18.81 9.75
N LEU A 7 7.60 18.95 10.27
CA LEU A 7 8.62 19.82 9.64
C LEU A 7 8.97 19.41 8.21
N TRP A 8 8.79 18.14 7.87
CA TRP A 8 9.04 17.61 6.53
C TRP A 8 7.86 17.75 5.56
N SER A 9 6.69 18.22 6.03
CA SER A 9 5.51 18.49 5.20
C SER A 9 5.51 19.89 4.58
N GLU A 10 6.46 20.73 5.00
CA GLU A 10 6.86 21.92 4.28
C GLU A 10 8.13 21.48 3.57
N GLY A 11 8.06 21.31 2.23
CA GLY A 11 9.24 20.96 1.45
C GLY A 11 10.40 21.91 1.82
N ILE A 12 11.64 21.45 1.71
CA ILE A 12 12.82 22.27 2.03
C ILE A 12 12.79 23.50 1.11
N SER A 13 12.18 24.59 1.57
CA SER A 13 12.01 25.80 0.79
C SER A 13 13.34 26.53 0.70
N THR A 14 13.95 26.52 -0.49
CA THR A 14 14.91 27.53 -0.91
C THR A 14 14.18 28.85 -1.15
N GLU A 15 13.72 29.50 -0.09
CA GLU A 15 13.31 30.91 -0.16
C GLU A 15 14.23 31.73 0.73
N ILE A 16 15.31 32.24 0.13
CA ILE A 16 16.03 33.40 0.65
C ILE A 16 15.83 34.50 -0.40
N GLY A 17 15.14 35.56 0.03
CA GLY A 17 14.59 36.60 -0.83
C GLY A 17 15.59 37.24 -1.78
N SER A 18 15.11 37.45 -3.01
CA SER A 18 15.74 38.32 -4.00
C SER A 18 15.54 39.79 -3.60
N THR A 19 16.49 40.35 -2.88
CA THR A 19 16.73 41.80 -2.88
C THR A 19 18.13 42.05 -3.42
N THR A 20 18.16 42.55 -4.65
CA THR A 20 19.33 43.06 -5.38
C THR A 20 20.00 44.20 -4.63
N GLU A 21 21.27 44.03 -4.24
CA GLU A 21 22.37 44.99 -4.42
C GLU A 21 23.71 44.23 -4.51
N PRO A 22 24.67 44.65 -5.37
CA PRO A 22 25.95 43.95 -5.54
C PRO A 22 27.02 44.53 -4.60
N ASP A 23 27.80 43.62 -4.00
CA ASP A 23 29.12 43.80 -3.36
C ASP A 23 29.19 43.38 -1.88
N ALA A 24 29.43 42.07 -1.65
CA ALA A 24 30.30 41.53 -0.60
C ALA A 24 30.35 39.99 -0.67
N GLU A 25 31.55 39.47 -0.88
CA GLU A 25 31.94 38.07 -0.99
C GLU A 25 31.73 37.22 0.27
N LEU A 26 31.08 36.04 0.10
CA LEU A 26 31.40 34.68 0.61
C LEU A 26 30.93 34.10 1.99
N PRO A 27 30.63 34.81 3.11
CA PRO A 27 30.23 34.15 4.37
C PRO A 27 28.74 33.82 4.48
N SER A 28 27.86 34.50 3.72
CA SER A 28 26.41 34.26 3.79
C SER A 28 26.03 32.90 3.17
N THR A 29 26.72 32.49 2.12
CA THR A 29 26.51 31.21 1.43
C THR A 29 26.89 30.02 2.31
N ALA A 30 28.05 30.07 2.99
CA ALA A 30 28.49 29.00 3.88
C ALA A 30 27.57 28.82 5.10
N VAL A 31 27.05 29.93 5.65
CA VAL A 31 26.06 29.88 6.75
C VAL A 31 24.73 29.31 6.24
N ALA A 32 24.28 29.70 5.06
CA ALA A 32 23.06 29.16 4.46
C ALA A 32 23.18 27.65 4.16
N GLU A 33 24.33 27.20 3.64
CA GLU A 33 24.62 25.78 3.42
C GLU A 33 24.65 24.99 4.73
N LEU A 34 25.26 25.54 5.78
CA LEU A 34 25.26 24.92 7.10
C LEU A 34 23.83 24.81 7.67
N VAL A 35 23.02 25.87 7.56
CA VAL A 35 21.62 25.87 8.01
C VAL A 35 20.80 24.83 7.23
N ASN A 36 20.99 24.73 5.92
CA ASN A 36 20.34 23.73 5.09
C ASN A 36 20.75 22.31 5.50
N SER A 37 22.04 22.07 5.72
CA SER A 37 22.55 20.77 6.17
C SER A 37 22.02 20.38 7.55
N LEU A 38 21.98 21.31 8.50
CA LEU A 38 21.39 21.07 9.82
C LEU A 38 19.88 20.81 9.75
N THR A 39 19.19 21.50 8.86
CA THR A 39 17.76 21.29 8.61
C THR A 39 17.50 19.91 8.02
N GLU A 40 18.29 19.48 7.04
CA GLU A 40 18.22 18.15 6.46
C GLU A 40 18.51 17.05 7.51
N GLN A 41 19.55 17.22 8.31
CA GLN A 41 19.85 16.28 9.41
C GLN A 41 18.71 16.21 10.44
N ARG A 42 18.09 17.35 10.75
CA ARG A 42 16.94 17.40 11.65
C ARG A 42 15.76 16.63 11.04
N VAL A 43 15.41 16.89 9.79
CA VAL A 43 14.34 16.21 9.08
C VAL A 43 14.59 14.69 9.07
N TYR A 44 15.81 14.26 8.74
CA TYR A 44 16.19 12.84 8.77
C TYR A 44 15.96 12.20 10.14
N ARG A 45 16.38 12.87 11.22
CA ARG A 45 16.18 12.38 12.59
C ARG A 45 14.69 12.27 12.93
N GLU A 46 13.90 13.29 12.60
CA GLU A 46 12.48 13.28 12.93
C GLU A 46 11.69 12.24 12.12
N VAL A 47 12.01 12.06 10.83
CA VAL A 47 11.48 10.98 9.97
C VAL A 47 11.80 9.61 10.55
N THR A 48 13.07 9.39 10.91
CA THR A 48 13.53 8.13 11.52
C THR A 48 12.84 7.86 12.86
N LEU A 49 12.68 8.89 13.71
CA LEU A 49 12.01 8.77 15.01
C LEU A 49 10.51 8.48 14.85
N ALA A 50 9.84 9.14 13.91
CA ALA A 50 8.43 8.90 13.62
C ALA A 50 8.20 7.45 13.17
N LEU A 51 9.04 6.97 12.25
CA LEU A 51 9.01 5.61 11.74
C LEU A 51 9.30 4.58 12.85
N ARG A 52 10.37 4.76 13.63
CA ARG A 52 10.69 3.88 14.78
C ARG A 52 9.55 3.79 15.79
N SER A 53 8.94 4.94 16.12
CA SER A 53 7.82 5.00 17.07
C SER A 53 6.60 4.25 16.55
N GLY A 54 6.27 4.42 15.26
CA GLY A 54 5.17 3.70 14.61
C GLY A 54 5.42 2.18 14.55
N LEU A 55 6.63 1.76 14.14
CA LEU A 55 7.01 0.35 14.03
C LEU A 55 7.07 -0.35 15.38
N ARG A 56 7.58 0.32 16.43
CA ARG A 56 7.56 -0.23 17.79
C ARG A 56 6.15 -0.60 18.22
N ASP A 57 5.18 0.28 17.97
CA ASP A 57 3.79 0.03 18.32
C ASP A 57 3.16 -1.04 17.42
N ALA A 58 3.51 -1.07 16.12
CA ALA A 58 3.06 -2.09 15.16
C ALA A 58 3.61 -3.51 15.45
N ARG A 59 4.72 -3.62 16.17
CA ARG A 59 5.32 -4.90 16.64
C ARG A 59 4.72 -5.42 17.95
N ALA A 60 3.78 -4.69 18.55
CA ALA A 60 3.25 -5.04 19.87
C ALA A 60 2.41 -6.33 19.86
N GLU A 61 2.37 -7.03 20.99
CA GLU A 61 1.61 -8.28 21.15
C GLU A 61 0.09 -8.06 21.15
N PHE A 62 -0.35 -6.86 21.49
CA PHE A 62 -1.76 -6.48 21.55
C PHE A 62 -2.23 -5.68 20.32
N SER A 63 -3.35 -6.10 19.74
CA SER A 63 -3.94 -5.50 18.54
C SER A 63 -4.18 -3.99 18.68
N PHE A 64 -4.66 -3.51 19.83
CA PHE A 64 -4.91 -2.07 20.01
C PHE A 64 -3.64 -1.20 19.90
N LEU A 65 -2.48 -1.72 20.32
CA LEU A 65 -1.19 -1.05 20.16
C LEU A 65 -0.75 -1.10 18.70
N ARG A 66 -0.94 -2.24 18.02
CA ARG A 66 -0.62 -2.37 16.60
C ARG A 66 -1.45 -1.43 15.74
N VAL A 67 -2.76 -1.38 15.96
CA VAL A 67 -3.68 -0.41 15.33
C VAL A 67 -3.21 1.04 15.55
N ARG A 68 -2.79 1.39 16.77
CA ARG A 68 -2.22 2.72 17.05
C ARG A 68 -0.94 2.97 16.25
N GLY A 69 -0.06 1.98 16.15
CA GLY A 69 1.16 2.04 15.34
C GLY A 69 0.86 2.22 13.86
N LEU A 70 -0.02 1.39 13.29
CA LEU A 70 -0.42 1.44 11.89
C LEU A 70 -1.08 2.77 11.51
N ARG A 71 -1.94 3.35 12.37
CA ARG A 71 -2.48 4.70 12.14
C ARG A 71 -1.40 5.78 12.10
N ARG A 72 -0.38 5.67 12.95
CA ARG A 72 0.77 6.59 12.94
C ARG A 72 1.58 6.45 11.66
N LEU A 73 1.86 5.21 11.25
CA LEU A 73 2.56 4.90 10.01
C LEU A 73 1.79 5.41 8.78
N LEU A 74 0.48 5.17 8.71
CA LEU A 74 -0.35 5.64 7.60
C LEU A 74 -0.36 7.18 7.52
N LYS A 75 -0.48 7.87 8.66
CA LYS A 75 -0.40 9.34 8.70
C LYS A 75 0.99 9.83 8.27
N PHE A 76 2.05 9.13 8.67
CA PHE A 76 3.41 9.43 8.29
C PHE A 76 3.61 9.25 6.76
N LEU A 77 3.20 8.13 6.18
CA LEU A 77 3.31 7.87 4.74
C LEU A 77 2.56 8.92 3.91
N ARG A 78 1.35 9.32 4.34
CA ARG A 78 0.60 10.39 3.67
C ARG A 78 1.39 11.70 3.65
N SER A 79 2.04 12.06 4.75
CA SER A 79 2.86 13.27 4.83
C SER A 79 4.17 13.16 4.03
N VAL A 80 4.76 11.97 3.95
CA VAL A 80 5.96 11.70 3.14
C VAL A 80 5.65 11.80 1.65
N ALA A 81 4.46 11.41 1.23
CA ALA A 81 4.02 11.46 -0.16
C ALA A 81 3.86 12.89 -0.72
N GLU A 82 3.93 13.93 0.13
CA GLU A 82 3.74 15.34 -0.28
C GLU A 82 4.99 15.92 -0.98
N SER A 83 6.17 15.29 -0.89
CA SER A 83 7.41 15.79 -1.50
C SER A 83 8.38 14.70 -1.94
N ASP A 84 8.99 14.85 -3.12
CA ASP A 84 10.04 13.94 -3.62
C ASP A 84 11.26 13.85 -2.69
N SER A 85 11.55 14.92 -1.94
CA SER A 85 12.65 14.93 -0.98
C SER A 85 12.38 13.97 0.18
N THR A 86 11.16 13.95 0.70
CA THR A 86 10.76 13.06 1.79
C THR A 86 10.55 11.64 1.33
N ILE A 87 10.09 11.42 0.09
CA ILE A 87 10.03 10.09 -0.53
C ILE A 87 11.43 9.46 -0.61
N ARG A 88 12.43 10.25 -1.03
CA ARG A 88 13.83 9.79 -1.05
C ARG A 88 14.36 9.46 0.35
N LEU A 89 14.07 10.30 1.34
CA LEU A 89 14.44 10.02 2.73
C LEU A 89 13.77 8.74 3.26
N PHE A 90 12.47 8.57 3.01
CA PHE A 90 11.77 7.34 3.36
C PHE A 90 12.42 6.12 2.70
N SER A 91 12.71 6.19 1.41
CA SER A 91 13.40 5.11 0.68
C SER A 91 14.74 4.74 1.33
N GLN A 92 15.55 5.72 1.71
CA GLN A 92 16.81 5.48 2.44
C GLN A 92 16.58 4.79 3.79
N THR A 93 15.52 5.17 4.52
CA THR A 93 15.20 4.48 5.78
C THR A 93 14.81 3.02 5.56
N GLN A 94 14.19 2.67 4.42
CA GLN A 94 13.80 1.29 4.12
C GLN A 94 14.99 0.38 3.76
N SER A 95 16.18 0.93 3.53
CA SER A 95 17.42 0.13 3.44
C SER A 95 17.92 -0.35 4.80
N ILE A 96 17.39 0.18 5.91
CA ILE A 96 17.76 -0.21 7.27
C ILE A 96 16.75 -1.24 7.79
N SER A 97 17.21 -2.48 8.04
CA SER A 97 16.36 -3.61 8.44
C SER A 97 15.40 -3.30 9.60
N GLU A 98 15.87 -2.62 10.64
CA GLU A 98 15.05 -2.25 11.81
C GLU A 98 13.90 -1.29 11.49
N LEU A 99 14.01 -0.56 10.38
CA LEU A 99 13.07 0.47 9.92
C LEU A 99 12.20 0.01 8.74
N GLN A 100 12.39 -1.22 8.26
CA GLN A 100 11.58 -1.78 7.20
C GLN A 100 10.14 -1.98 7.68
N VAL A 101 9.19 -1.43 6.92
CA VAL A 101 7.76 -1.51 7.26
C VAL A 101 7.18 -2.85 6.85
N VAL A 102 7.45 -3.29 5.62
CA VAL A 102 6.83 -4.49 5.03
C VAL A 102 7.01 -5.76 5.90
N PRO A 103 8.22 -6.11 6.38
CA PRO A 103 8.41 -7.24 7.28
C PRO A 103 7.51 -7.20 8.52
N VAL A 104 7.35 -6.01 9.11
CA VAL A 104 6.54 -5.83 10.33
C VAL A 104 5.06 -6.09 10.06
N LEU A 105 4.55 -5.68 8.90
CA LEU A 105 3.15 -5.93 8.54
C LEU A 105 2.87 -7.43 8.45
N PHE A 106 3.71 -8.18 7.73
CA PHE A 106 3.53 -9.62 7.53
C PHE A 106 3.81 -10.45 8.79
N GLN A 107 4.69 -9.99 9.67
CA GLN A 107 5.02 -10.71 10.90
C GLN A 107 3.99 -10.49 12.03
N HIS A 108 3.27 -9.36 12.03
CA HIS A 108 2.44 -8.97 13.17
C HIS A 108 0.97 -8.69 12.87
N SER A 109 0.62 -8.25 11.66
CA SER A 109 -0.75 -7.79 11.34
C SER A 109 -1.41 -8.52 10.18
N LEU A 110 -0.62 -9.04 9.24
CA LEU A 110 -1.06 -9.85 8.11
C LEU A 110 -0.62 -11.32 8.27
N LYS A 111 -0.12 -11.70 9.45
CA LYS A 111 0.22 -13.08 9.76
C LYS A 111 -1.07 -13.88 9.75
N GLU A 112 -1.10 -14.97 8.99
CA GLU A 112 -2.19 -15.94 9.10
C GLU A 112 -2.21 -16.49 10.54
N PRO A 113 -3.40 -16.69 11.14
CA PRO A 113 -3.47 -17.32 12.45
C PRO A 113 -2.88 -18.73 12.30
N GLU A 114 -1.69 -18.94 12.86
CA GLU A 114 -1.20 -20.29 13.08
C GLU A 114 -2.22 -20.94 14.02
N ASP A 115 -2.75 -22.10 13.63
CA ASP A 115 -3.49 -22.98 14.54
C ASP A 115 -2.50 -23.44 15.60
N ASP A 116 -2.25 -22.57 16.59
CA ASP A 116 -1.61 -22.88 17.85
C ASP A 116 -2.59 -23.74 18.67
N ASN A 117 -2.94 -24.89 18.11
CA ASN A 117 -3.63 -25.96 18.81
C ASN A 117 -2.70 -26.37 19.95
N VAL A 118 -3.07 -26.00 21.18
CA VAL A 118 -2.48 -26.54 22.40
C VAL A 118 -2.85 -28.02 22.45
N ALA A 119 -2.12 -28.84 21.70
CA ALA A 119 -2.44 -30.25 21.50
C ALA A 119 -2.18 -31.08 22.75
N ASN A 120 -1.43 -30.57 23.74
CA ASN A 120 -1.27 -31.26 25.00
C ASN A 120 -0.78 -30.33 26.14
N LEU A 121 -1.49 -30.37 27.28
CA LEU A 121 -1.14 -29.65 28.52
C LEU A 121 -0.24 -30.48 29.45
N ASP A 122 0.19 -31.69 29.06
CA ASP A 122 0.88 -32.63 29.96
C ASP A 122 2.36 -32.30 30.29
N HIS A 123 2.89 -31.12 29.92
CA HIS A 123 4.30 -30.77 30.12
C HIS A 123 4.47 -29.39 30.79
N ILE A 124 4.00 -29.28 32.04
CA ILE A 124 3.87 -28.02 32.80
C ILE A 124 5.21 -27.49 33.37
N PHE A 125 6.30 -28.26 33.33
CA PHE A 125 7.58 -27.83 33.91
C PHE A 125 8.69 -27.71 32.84
N GLY A 126 9.05 -26.47 32.50
CA GLY A 126 10.29 -26.15 31.75
C GLY A 126 10.12 -25.46 30.39
N VAL A 127 8.89 -25.16 29.95
CA VAL A 127 8.65 -24.49 28.66
C VAL A 127 8.56 -22.98 28.85
N GLU A 128 9.26 -22.21 28.00
CA GLU A 128 9.12 -20.75 27.97
C GLU A 128 7.64 -20.37 27.78
N PRO A 129 7.11 -19.39 28.53
CA PRO A 129 5.72 -19.00 28.42
C PRO A 129 5.40 -18.61 26.98
N MET A 130 4.39 -19.26 26.40
CA MET A 130 3.92 -18.98 25.06
C MET A 130 3.54 -17.50 24.97
N LYS A 131 4.15 -16.76 24.03
CA LYS A 131 3.81 -15.36 23.80
C LYS A 131 2.40 -15.30 23.23
N ILE A 132 1.44 -14.94 24.07
CA ILE A 132 0.05 -14.76 23.65
C ILE A 132 -0.03 -13.48 22.81
N THR A 133 0.11 -13.60 21.51
CA THR A 133 -0.18 -12.50 20.57
C THR A 133 -1.66 -12.51 20.27
N SER A 134 -2.35 -11.39 20.51
CA SER A 134 -3.77 -11.29 20.16
C SER A 134 -3.93 -11.40 18.64
N PRO A 135 -4.94 -12.12 18.11
CA PRO A 135 -5.19 -12.18 16.67
C PRO A 135 -5.49 -10.79 16.10
N SER A 136 -5.22 -10.60 14.81
CA SER A 136 -5.45 -9.34 14.13
C SER A 136 -6.94 -9.11 13.90
N THR A 137 -7.43 -7.97 14.37
CA THR A 137 -8.79 -7.51 14.11
C THR A 137 -8.94 -7.03 12.66
N ASP A 138 -10.16 -7.04 12.16
CA ASP A 138 -10.54 -6.50 10.84
C ASP A 138 -9.97 -5.08 10.62
N SER A 139 -10.16 -4.20 11.61
CA SER A 139 -9.62 -2.83 11.57
C SER A 139 -8.09 -2.76 11.47
N GLU A 140 -7.39 -3.72 12.08
CA GLU A 140 -5.94 -3.82 12.04
C GLU A 140 -5.47 -4.27 10.66
N VAL A 141 -6.12 -5.30 10.10
CA VAL A 141 -5.84 -5.81 8.75
C VAL A 141 -6.07 -4.73 7.70
N SER A 142 -7.21 -4.04 7.73
CA SER A 142 -7.51 -2.94 6.81
C SER A 142 -6.45 -1.82 6.89
N LEU A 143 -6.01 -1.44 8.10
CA LEU A 143 -4.94 -0.46 8.25
C LEU A 143 -3.59 -0.97 7.75
N ALA A 144 -3.25 -2.24 8.01
CA ALA A 144 -2.01 -2.84 7.55
C ALA A 144 -1.95 -2.89 6.01
N LEU A 145 -3.04 -3.24 5.34
CA LEU A 145 -3.15 -3.23 3.89
C LEU A 145 -2.93 -1.82 3.30
N ARG A 146 -3.51 -0.79 3.92
CA ARG A 146 -3.30 0.61 3.49
C ARG A 146 -1.88 1.11 3.74
N VAL A 147 -1.23 0.64 4.80
CA VAL A 147 0.20 0.93 5.04
C VAL A 147 1.06 0.22 4.00
N LEU A 148 0.75 -1.05 3.69
CA LEU A 148 1.44 -1.83 2.66
C LEU A 148 1.30 -1.16 1.28
N GLU A 149 0.10 -0.73 0.93
CA GLU A 149 -0.20 0.05 -0.28
C GLU A 149 0.72 1.27 -0.37
N GLY A 150 0.70 2.13 0.65
CA GLY A 150 1.55 3.32 0.68
C GLY A 150 3.04 3.01 0.59
N CYS A 151 3.51 1.95 1.23
CA CYS A 151 4.92 1.55 1.13
C CYS A 151 5.33 1.09 -0.27
N CYS A 152 4.48 0.36 -0.98
CA CYS A 152 4.77 -0.13 -2.33
C CYS A 152 4.67 1.01 -3.37
N LEU A 153 3.78 1.98 -3.16
CA LEU A 153 3.67 3.18 -4.00
C LEU A 153 4.88 4.11 -3.87
N LEU A 154 5.44 4.22 -2.65
CA LEU A 154 6.52 5.17 -2.37
C LEU A 154 7.93 4.59 -2.53
N HIS A 155 8.08 3.26 -2.50
CA HIS A 155 9.39 2.62 -2.50
C HIS A 155 9.36 1.25 -3.18
N ARG A 156 10.07 1.12 -4.30
CA ARG A 156 10.06 -0.07 -5.16
C ARG A 156 10.53 -1.35 -4.45
N ASP A 157 11.56 -1.29 -3.61
CA ASP A 157 12.05 -2.51 -2.95
C ASP A 157 11.08 -3.02 -1.88
N SER A 158 10.10 -2.21 -1.45
CA SER A 158 8.99 -2.68 -0.61
C SER A 158 8.20 -3.77 -1.32
N THR A 159 8.03 -3.65 -2.64
CA THR A 159 7.34 -4.63 -3.48
C THR A 159 8.12 -5.94 -3.59
N VAL A 160 9.45 -5.86 -3.61
CA VAL A 160 10.35 -7.03 -3.59
C VAL A 160 10.28 -7.73 -2.24
N LEU A 161 10.28 -6.98 -1.14
CA LEU A 161 10.07 -7.55 0.19
C LEU A 161 8.70 -8.20 0.30
N ALA A 162 7.63 -7.56 -0.20
CA ALA A 162 6.29 -8.13 -0.19
C ALA A 162 6.25 -9.50 -0.89
N HIS A 163 6.92 -9.63 -2.04
CA HIS A 163 7.07 -10.92 -2.72
C HIS A 163 7.77 -11.98 -1.86
N GLN A 164 8.84 -11.62 -1.14
CA GLN A 164 9.53 -12.56 -0.23
C GLN A 164 8.63 -13.09 0.89
N TYR A 165 7.65 -12.29 1.32
CA TYR A 165 6.64 -12.68 2.30
C TYR A 165 5.39 -13.32 1.68
N LYS A 166 5.44 -13.71 0.40
CA LYS A 166 4.30 -14.29 -0.35
C LYS A 166 3.04 -13.43 -0.27
N ALA A 167 3.21 -12.12 -0.40
CA ALA A 167 2.15 -11.14 -0.20
C ALA A 167 0.88 -11.46 -1.01
N ILE A 168 1.03 -11.88 -2.27
CA ILE A 168 -0.12 -12.22 -3.11
C ILE A 168 -0.96 -13.34 -2.48
N GLN A 169 -0.34 -14.43 -2.04
CA GLN A 169 -1.05 -15.53 -1.40
C GLN A 169 -1.83 -15.04 -0.16
N VAL A 170 -1.17 -14.26 0.71
CA VAL A 170 -1.80 -13.71 1.92
C VAL A 170 -2.97 -12.78 1.58
N LEU A 171 -2.81 -11.90 0.58
CA LEU A 171 -3.85 -10.98 0.16
C LEU A 171 -5.02 -11.70 -0.51
N MET A 172 -4.78 -12.76 -1.27
CA MET A 172 -5.84 -13.62 -1.80
C MET A 172 -6.62 -14.31 -0.68
N THR A 173 -5.94 -14.85 0.34
CA THR A 173 -6.63 -15.38 1.54
C THR A 173 -7.51 -14.31 2.20
N ILE A 174 -7.01 -13.08 2.36
CA ILE A 174 -7.78 -11.97 2.94
C ILE A 174 -9.00 -11.63 2.05
N LEU A 175 -8.82 -11.58 0.74
CA LEU A 175 -9.87 -11.27 -0.22
C LEU A 175 -11.02 -12.29 -0.14
N SER A 176 -10.71 -13.58 0.03
CA SER A 176 -11.73 -14.64 0.09
C SER A 176 -12.36 -14.82 1.48
N THR A 177 -11.67 -14.45 2.57
CA THR A 177 -12.09 -14.82 3.95
C THR A 177 -12.52 -13.67 4.85
N ARG A 178 -12.15 -12.41 4.54
CA ARG A 178 -12.39 -11.25 5.43
C ARG A 178 -13.58 -10.40 5.00
N GLY A 179 -13.90 -9.41 5.82
CA GLY A 179 -15.03 -8.51 5.61
C GLY A 179 -14.80 -7.48 4.51
N ILE A 180 -15.88 -6.76 4.19
CA ILE A 180 -15.96 -5.81 3.08
C ILE A 180 -14.86 -4.74 3.14
N LEU A 181 -14.52 -4.26 4.34
CA LEU A 181 -13.52 -3.20 4.52
C LEU A 181 -12.10 -3.70 4.24
N GLU A 182 -11.80 -4.94 4.61
CA GLU A 182 -10.52 -5.60 4.38
C GLU A 182 -10.40 -5.99 2.91
N GLN A 183 -11.45 -6.53 2.32
CA GLN A 183 -11.51 -6.87 0.90
C GLN A 183 -11.27 -5.64 0.03
N GLY A 184 -11.94 -4.51 0.32
CA GLY A 184 -11.71 -3.26 -0.40
C GLY A 184 -10.27 -2.76 -0.29
N ALA A 185 -9.70 -2.73 0.92
CA ALA A 185 -8.30 -2.34 1.13
C ALA A 185 -7.31 -3.35 0.50
N CYS A 186 -7.70 -4.62 0.40
CA CYS A 186 -6.91 -5.67 -0.22
C CYS A 186 -6.77 -5.45 -1.73
N LEU A 187 -7.86 -5.08 -2.41
CA LEU A 187 -7.82 -4.75 -3.85
C LEU A 187 -6.88 -3.58 -4.15
N ASP A 188 -6.94 -2.51 -3.35
CA ASP A 188 -6.04 -1.35 -3.50
C ASP A 188 -4.57 -1.77 -3.25
N ALA A 189 -4.31 -2.59 -2.22
CA ALA A 189 -2.97 -3.11 -1.93
C ALA A 189 -2.43 -4.04 -3.03
N LEU A 190 -3.27 -4.93 -3.56
CA LEU A 190 -2.92 -5.84 -4.67
C LEU A 190 -2.43 -5.07 -5.90
N ILE A 191 -3.11 -3.98 -6.28
CA ILE A 191 -2.67 -3.12 -7.39
C ILE A 191 -1.25 -2.62 -7.10
N SER A 192 -1.03 -2.00 -5.93
CA SER A 192 0.27 -1.40 -5.59
C SER A 192 1.43 -2.39 -5.58
N ILE A 193 1.19 -3.64 -5.16
CA ILE A 193 2.21 -4.71 -5.09
C ILE A 193 2.48 -5.30 -6.47
N MET A 194 1.48 -5.28 -7.36
CA MET A 194 1.66 -5.73 -8.74
C MET A 194 2.23 -4.65 -9.65
N MET A 195 2.13 -3.37 -9.29
CA MET A 195 2.72 -2.30 -10.11
C MET A 195 4.23 -2.53 -10.28
N ASP A 196 4.67 -2.59 -11.53
CA ASP A 196 6.06 -2.82 -11.94
C ASP A 196 6.76 -4.05 -11.32
N SER A 197 6.00 -5.07 -10.90
CA SER A 197 6.51 -6.31 -10.31
C SER A 197 6.00 -7.55 -11.06
N SER A 198 6.81 -8.06 -11.99
CA SER A 198 6.47 -9.28 -12.73
C SER A 198 6.36 -10.51 -11.82
N ALA A 199 7.15 -10.59 -10.74
CA ALA A 199 7.09 -11.70 -9.80
C ALA A 199 5.71 -11.77 -9.11
N ASN A 200 5.25 -10.65 -8.55
CA ASN A 200 3.92 -10.60 -7.92
C ASN A 200 2.78 -10.78 -8.93
N GLN A 201 2.96 -10.30 -10.17
CA GLN A 201 1.97 -10.52 -11.22
C GLN A 201 1.84 -12.01 -11.58
N MET A 202 2.96 -12.75 -11.68
CA MET A 202 2.94 -14.21 -11.91
C MET A 202 2.30 -14.97 -10.74
N ASP A 203 2.59 -14.56 -9.49
CA ASP A 203 1.95 -15.15 -8.32
C ASP A 203 0.43 -14.92 -8.35
N PHE A 204 -0.02 -13.74 -8.78
CA PHE A 204 -1.44 -13.41 -8.86
C PHE A 204 -2.17 -14.25 -9.91
N GLU A 205 -1.53 -14.50 -11.06
CA GLU A 205 -2.04 -15.46 -12.06
C GLU A 205 -2.10 -16.88 -11.49
N THR A 206 -1.05 -17.31 -10.78
CA THR A 206 -0.97 -18.65 -10.19
C THR A 206 -2.05 -18.87 -9.12
N CYS A 207 -2.44 -17.81 -8.41
CA CYS A 207 -3.53 -17.82 -7.45
C CYS A 207 -4.93 -17.65 -8.08
N ASN A 208 -5.06 -17.66 -9.41
CA ASN A 208 -6.31 -17.41 -10.14
C ASN A 208 -6.98 -16.09 -9.70
N GLY A 209 -6.21 -15.03 -9.45
CA GLY A 209 -6.72 -13.83 -8.82
C GLY A 209 -7.83 -13.12 -9.61
N ILE A 210 -7.83 -13.22 -10.95
CA ILE A 210 -8.92 -12.71 -11.79
C ILE A 210 -10.23 -13.48 -11.58
N GLU A 211 -10.15 -14.78 -11.35
CA GLU A 211 -11.32 -15.61 -11.10
C GLU A 211 -12.01 -15.22 -9.80
N GLU A 212 -11.26 -15.05 -8.72
CA GLU A 212 -11.77 -14.59 -7.43
C GLU A 212 -12.44 -13.21 -7.52
N VAL A 213 -11.79 -12.24 -8.17
CA VAL A 213 -12.39 -10.90 -8.37
C VAL A 213 -13.64 -10.97 -9.25
N ALA A 214 -13.65 -11.87 -10.25
CA ALA A 214 -14.82 -12.08 -11.10
C ALA A 214 -15.99 -12.75 -10.36
N GLU A 215 -15.72 -13.63 -9.38
CA GLU A 215 -16.74 -14.18 -8.50
C GLU A 215 -17.36 -13.09 -7.62
N LEU A 216 -16.51 -12.28 -6.97
CA LEU A 216 -16.96 -11.17 -6.11
C LEU A 216 -17.82 -10.14 -6.85
N ILE A 217 -17.44 -9.71 -8.06
CA ILE A 217 -18.21 -8.70 -8.80
C ILE A 217 -19.55 -9.24 -9.34
N ARG A 218 -19.64 -10.55 -9.60
CA ARG A 218 -20.86 -11.20 -10.09
C ARG A 218 -21.86 -11.51 -8.98
N ASP A 219 -21.38 -11.75 -7.76
CA ASP A 219 -22.25 -12.05 -6.64
C ASP A 219 -23.11 -10.84 -6.27
N LYS A 220 -24.43 -10.97 -6.49
CA LYS A 220 -25.41 -9.91 -6.22
C LYS A 220 -25.67 -9.69 -4.74
N GLN A 221 -25.23 -10.61 -3.86
CA GLN A 221 -25.37 -10.49 -2.42
C GLN A 221 -24.22 -9.68 -1.79
N VAL A 222 -23.11 -9.53 -2.50
CA VAL A 222 -21.99 -8.69 -2.06
C VAL A 222 -22.36 -7.21 -2.15
N ASP A 223 -21.85 -6.42 -1.18
CA ASP A 223 -22.06 -4.98 -1.12
C ASP A 223 -21.71 -4.29 -2.45
N GLU A 224 -22.58 -3.40 -2.91
CA GLU A 224 -22.45 -2.74 -4.21
C GLU A 224 -21.14 -1.93 -4.30
N ASN A 225 -20.68 -1.32 -3.20
CA ASN A 225 -19.43 -0.55 -3.22
C ASN A 225 -18.22 -1.47 -3.38
N LEU A 226 -18.25 -2.67 -2.79
CA LEU A 226 -17.18 -3.65 -2.97
C LEU A 226 -17.16 -4.18 -4.40
N ARG A 227 -18.33 -4.45 -4.99
CA ARG A 227 -18.42 -4.88 -6.40
C ARG A 227 -17.94 -3.79 -7.34
N LEU A 228 -18.25 -2.53 -7.04
CA LEU A 228 -17.74 -1.38 -7.78
C LEU A 228 -16.21 -1.27 -7.65
N LYS A 229 -15.66 -1.50 -6.46
CA LYS A 229 -14.22 -1.60 -6.21
C LYS A 229 -13.56 -2.72 -7.02
N CYS A 230 -14.21 -3.87 -7.18
CA CYS A 230 -13.74 -4.93 -8.07
C CYS A 230 -13.68 -4.44 -9.53
N GLY A 231 -14.66 -3.64 -9.96
CA GLY A 231 -14.65 -2.99 -11.29
C GLY A 231 -13.46 -2.03 -11.46
N GLU A 232 -13.20 -1.17 -10.47
CA GLU A 232 -12.04 -0.27 -10.44
C GLU A 232 -10.73 -1.08 -10.54
N PHE A 233 -10.63 -2.16 -9.76
CA PHE A 233 -9.49 -3.07 -9.76
C PHE A 233 -9.23 -3.69 -11.14
N LEU A 234 -10.26 -4.26 -11.77
CA LEU A 234 -10.14 -4.89 -13.09
C LEU A 234 -9.74 -3.88 -14.17
N LEU A 235 -10.21 -2.64 -14.09
CA LEU A 235 -9.82 -1.56 -15.00
C LEU A 235 -8.34 -1.20 -14.85
N LEU A 236 -7.85 -1.09 -13.63
CA LEU A 236 -6.45 -0.77 -13.34
C LEU A 236 -5.50 -1.91 -13.72
N ILE A 237 -5.91 -3.15 -13.46
CA ILE A 237 -5.17 -4.35 -13.87
C ILE A 237 -5.16 -4.51 -15.39
N GLY A 238 -6.26 -4.18 -16.08
CA GLY A 238 -6.29 -4.10 -17.54
C GLY A 238 -5.25 -3.13 -18.10
N HIS A 239 -5.00 -2.01 -17.41
CA HIS A 239 -3.93 -1.07 -17.79
C HIS A 239 -2.53 -1.65 -17.57
N LEU A 240 -2.31 -2.40 -16.48
CA LEU A 240 -1.06 -3.13 -16.25
C LEU A 240 -0.78 -4.14 -17.38
N ASN A 241 -1.82 -4.76 -17.95
CA ASN A 241 -1.73 -5.68 -19.09
C ASN A 241 -1.53 -4.98 -20.46
N GLY A 242 -1.60 -3.65 -20.56
CA GLY A 242 -1.61 -2.91 -21.84
C GLY A 242 -0.39 -3.09 -22.76
N ARG A 243 0.60 -3.90 -22.38
CA ARG A 243 1.78 -4.26 -23.18
C ARG A 243 1.71 -5.63 -23.86
N GLY A 244 0.67 -6.44 -23.62
CA GLY A 244 0.46 -7.74 -24.28
C GLY A 244 1.62 -8.72 -24.10
N ARG A 245 2.38 -8.57 -23.01
CA ARG A 245 3.54 -9.41 -22.67
C ARG A 245 3.26 -10.08 -21.34
N PRO A 246 3.66 -11.35 -21.15
CA PRO A 246 3.61 -11.99 -19.84
C PRO A 246 4.42 -11.20 -18.81
N PRO A 247 4.02 -11.22 -17.54
CA PRO A 247 2.78 -11.83 -17.00
C PRO A 247 1.55 -10.96 -17.25
N LEU A 248 0.35 -11.50 -17.00
CA LEU A 248 -0.98 -10.92 -17.21
C LEU A 248 -1.52 -10.94 -18.65
N ALA A 249 -0.84 -11.62 -19.57
CA ALA A 249 -1.22 -11.62 -20.99
C ALA A 249 -2.62 -12.21 -21.25
N SER A 250 -3.10 -13.13 -20.41
CA SER A 250 -4.41 -13.79 -20.56
C SER A 250 -5.57 -13.01 -19.94
N ILE A 251 -5.31 -11.94 -19.17
CA ILE A 251 -6.36 -11.26 -18.37
C ILE A 251 -7.57 -10.89 -19.22
N GLN A 252 -7.36 -10.38 -20.43
CA GLN A 252 -8.46 -9.97 -21.29
C GLN A 252 -9.34 -11.15 -21.71
N GLU A 253 -8.73 -12.31 -21.97
CA GLU A 253 -9.44 -13.54 -22.30
C GLU A 253 -10.13 -14.14 -21.07
N ASP A 254 -9.47 -14.10 -19.91
CA ASP A 254 -10.04 -14.54 -18.64
C ASP A 254 -11.27 -13.70 -18.26
N ILE A 255 -11.18 -12.38 -18.38
CA ILE A 255 -12.31 -11.46 -18.16
C ILE A 255 -13.42 -11.74 -19.18
N ARG A 256 -13.11 -11.95 -20.46
CA ARG A 256 -14.10 -12.31 -21.48
C ARG A 256 -14.82 -13.61 -21.12
N ARG A 257 -14.09 -14.63 -20.69
CA ARG A 257 -14.63 -15.93 -20.29
C ARG A 257 -15.51 -15.82 -19.03
N LEU A 258 -15.09 -15.03 -18.04
CA LEU A 258 -15.72 -14.96 -16.72
C LEU A 258 -16.87 -13.94 -16.63
N LEU A 259 -16.72 -12.79 -17.30
CA LEU A 259 -17.62 -11.63 -17.23
C LEU A 259 -18.31 -11.29 -18.56
N GLY A 260 -17.94 -11.96 -19.66
CA GLY A 260 -18.53 -11.79 -20.98
C GLY A 260 -17.84 -10.71 -21.85
N GLU A 261 -18.14 -10.75 -23.16
CA GLU A 261 -17.51 -9.89 -24.18
C GLU A 261 -17.70 -8.39 -23.91
N LYS A 262 -18.89 -8.01 -23.43
CA LYS A 262 -19.25 -6.61 -23.19
C LYS A 262 -18.38 -6.00 -22.08
N SER A 263 -18.25 -6.70 -20.95
CA SER A 263 -17.41 -6.31 -19.82
C SER A 263 -15.94 -6.23 -20.24
N ALA A 264 -15.45 -7.25 -20.95
CA ALA A 264 -14.09 -7.30 -21.46
C ALA A 264 -13.80 -6.13 -22.41
N SER A 265 -14.71 -5.82 -23.33
CA SER A 265 -14.56 -4.70 -24.27
C SER A 265 -14.49 -3.34 -23.56
N LEU A 266 -15.31 -3.14 -22.52
CA LEU A 266 -15.30 -1.91 -21.71
C LEU A 266 -13.97 -1.74 -20.98
N ILE A 267 -13.47 -2.81 -20.35
CA ILE A 267 -12.21 -2.79 -19.61
C ILE A 267 -11.03 -2.52 -20.55
N TRP A 268 -11.00 -3.19 -21.70
CA TRP A 268 -9.98 -2.97 -22.72
C TRP A 268 -10.01 -1.53 -23.23
N ALA A 269 -11.17 -1.00 -23.59
CA ALA A 269 -11.29 0.37 -24.06
C ALA A 269 -10.77 1.35 -22.99
N ALA A 270 -11.23 1.22 -21.74
CA ALA A 270 -10.81 2.10 -20.65
C ALA A 270 -9.30 2.04 -20.36
N SER A 271 -8.66 0.87 -20.52
CA SER A 271 -7.21 0.73 -20.36
C SER A 271 -6.38 1.61 -21.31
N GLN A 272 -6.96 2.02 -22.44
CA GLN A 272 -6.29 2.84 -23.47
C GLN A 272 -6.41 4.36 -23.21
N PHE A 273 -7.35 4.80 -22.38
CA PHE A 273 -7.70 6.23 -22.21
C PHE A 273 -7.00 6.93 -21.02
N GLY A 274 -6.15 6.25 -20.27
CA GLY A 274 -5.68 6.71 -18.95
C GLY A 274 -4.73 7.91 -18.88
N SER A 275 -4.23 8.44 -20.01
CA SER A 275 -3.05 9.34 -19.99
C SER A 275 -3.31 10.85 -20.13
N THR A 276 -4.53 11.31 -20.44
CA THR A 276 -4.77 12.72 -20.82
C THR A 276 -5.55 13.57 -19.81
N LEU A 277 -6.12 12.97 -18.76
CA LEU A 277 -6.96 13.67 -17.77
C LEU A 277 -6.18 14.15 -16.54
N ASP A 278 -6.69 15.16 -15.84
CA ASP A 278 -6.19 15.59 -14.52
C ASP A 278 -6.45 14.51 -13.44
N PRO A 279 -5.66 14.43 -12.36
CA PRO A 279 -5.79 13.38 -11.34
C PRO A 279 -7.20 13.23 -10.72
N GLU A 280 -7.88 14.33 -10.39
CA GLU A 280 -9.25 14.29 -9.84
C GLU A 280 -10.27 13.81 -10.87
N GLN A 281 -10.08 14.20 -12.13
CA GLN A 281 -10.91 13.75 -13.24
C GLN A 281 -10.68 12.27 -13.55
N ARG A 282 -9.45 11.76 -13.36
CA ARG A 282 -9.14 10.32 -13.51
C ARG A 282 -9.89 9.47 -12.49
N LEU A 283 -9.95 9.89 -11.24
CA LEU A 283 -10.67 9.14 -10.20
C LEU A 283 -12.17 9.09 -10.50
N THR A 284 -12.75 10.22 -10.89
CA THR A 284 -14.16 10.29 -11.29
C THR A 284 -14.43 9.44 -12.54
N ALA A 285 -13.55 9.51 -13.54
CA ALA A 285 -13.66 8.71 -14.75
C ALA A 285 -13.54 7.21 -14.47
N LEU A 286 -12.59 6.79 -13.64
CA LEU A 286 -12.42 5.40 -13.22
C LEU A 286 -13.70 4.87 -12.57
N HIS A 287 -14.27 5.65 -11.65
CA HIS A 287 -15.50 5.28 -10.96
C HIS A 287 -16.70 5.13 -11.92
N ILE A 288 -16.84 6.05 -12.88
CA ILE A 288 -17.87 5.98 -13.92
C ILE A 288 -17.69 4.73 -14.79
N GLN A 289 -16.45 4.41 -15.21
CA GLN A 289 -16.19 3.22 -16.01
C GLN A 289 -16.42 1.93 -15.21
N ALA A 290 -16.02 1.89 -13.93
CA ALA A 290 -16.25 0.75 -13.06
C ALA A 290 -17.75 0.48 -12.91
N ARG A 291 -18.56 1.54 -12.78
CA ARG A 291 -20.02 1.43 -12.75
C ARG A 291 -20.59 0.86 -14.05
N ARG A 292 -20.09 1.29 -15.21
CA ARG A 292 -20.51 0.73 -16.51
C ARG A 292 -20.15 -0.75 -16.65
N VAL A 293 -19.00 -1.17 -16.14
CA VAL A 293 -18.61 -2.59 -16.09
C VAL A 293 -19.61 -3.36 -15.24
N LEU A 294 -19.93 -2.86 -14.03
CA LEU A 294 -20.89 -3.50 -13.14
C LEU A 294 -22.30 -3.59 -13.77
N GLU A 295 -22.78 -2.50 -14.38
CA GLU A 295 -24.05 -2.45 -15.11
C GLU A 295 -24.10 -3.42 -16.30
N SER A 296 -22.95 -3.77 -16.88
CA SER A 296 -22.88 -4.71 -18.00
C SER A 296 -23.03 -6.18 -17.60
N LEU A 297 -22.99 -6.49 -16.30
CA LEU A 297 -23.19 -7.84 -15.75
C LEU A 297 -24.68 -8.18 -15.52
N TYR A 298 -25.58 -7.24 -15.80
CA TYR A 298 -27.03 -7.38 -15.72
C TYR A 298 -27.66 -7.42 -17.11
#